data_AF-A0A1B6JRJ8-F1
#
_entry.id   AF-A0A1B6JRJ8-F1
#
_cell.length_a   1.000
_cell.length_b   1.000
_cell.length_c   1.000
_cell.angle_alpha   90.00
_cell.angle_beta   90.00
_cell.angle_gamma   90.00
#
_symmetry.space_group_name_H-M   'P 1'
#
loop_
_entity.id
_entity.type
_entity.pdbx_description
1 polymer ?
#
loop_
_entity_poly.entity_id
_entity_poly.type
_entity_poly.pdbx_seq_one_letter_code
_entity_poly.pdbx_strand_id
1 'polypeptide(L)'
;TRFTSLATKFGVTGFPTIMFLKGDVATHTYYGDRTKEEIINFAMRVSGPPVKPITRPDSLDTLKNSNPLFFVYVGEYEGPLWETYYQVAETFQPHGFFYSVSP
;
A
#
# COMPACT_ATOMS: atom_id res chain seq x y z
N THR A 1 22.26 8.30 -17.13
CA THR A 1 20.87 8.63 -17.54
C THR A 1 20.86 9.97 -18.25
N ARG A 2 20.02 10.14 -19.29
CA ARG A 2 19.83 11.41 -20.02
C ARG A 2 19.19 12.52 -19.15
N PHE A 3 18.45 12.12 -18.11
CA PHE A 3 17.73 13.02 -17.20
C PHE A 3 18.30 12.91 -15.78
N THR A 4 19.49 13.47 -15.57
CA THR A 4 20.20 13.40 -14.28
C THR A 4 19.48 14.14 -13.15
N SER A 5 18.96 15.33 -13.41
CA SER A 5 18.23 16.14 -12.41
C SER A 5 17.00 15.42 -11.86
N LEU A 6 16.23 14.75 -12.72
CA LEU A 6 15.08 13.93 -12.29
C LEU A 6 15.52 12.70 -11.52
N ALA A 7 16.55 11.98 -11.99
CA ALA A 7 17.07 10.82 -11.28
C ALA A 7 17.55 11.18 -9.86
N THR A 8 18.28 12.29 -9.71
CA THR A 8 18.69 12.80 -8.39
C THR A 8 17.49 13.23 -7.54
N LYS A 9 16.51 13.94 -8.13
CA LYS A 9 15.28 14.36 -7.41
C LYS A 9 14.52 13.18 -6.82
N PHE A 10 14.48 12.05 -7.52
CA PHE A 10 13.80 10.83 -7.07
C PHE A 10 14.75 9.81 -6.40
N GLY A 11 16.02 10.17 -6.14
CA GLY A 11 16.96 9.30 -5.44
C GLY A 11 17.36 8.03 -6.18
N VAL A 12 17.29 8.01 -7.52
CA VAL A 12 17.63 6.84 -8.35
C VAL A 12 19.15 6.66 -8.40
N THR A 13 19.66 5.61 -7.75
CA THR A 13 21.10 5.28 -7.68
C THR A 13 21.52 4.09 -8.54
N GLY A 14 20.56 3.32 -9.07
CA GLY A 14 20.80 2.13 -9.89
C GLY A 14 19.65 1.84 -10.85
N PHE A 15 19.81 0.85 -11.73
CA PHE A 15 18.79 0.48 -12.72
C PHE A 15 18.57 -1.04 -12.75
N PRO A 16 17.33 -1.51 -12.98
CA PRO A 16 16.08 -0.73 -13.02
C PRO A 16 15.54 -0.43 -11.61
N THR A 17 15.04 0.80 -11.41
CA THR A 17 14.28 1.23 -10.23
C THR A 17 12.84 1.51 -10.65
N ILE A 18 11.89 0.88 -9.95
CA ILE A 18 10.45 1.03 -10.21
C ILE A 18 9.85 1.78 -9.01
N MET A 19 9.10 2.84 -9.28
CA MET A 19 8.48 3.68 -8.26
C MET A 19 7.01 3.94 -8.61
N PHE A 20 6.15 3.94 -7.61
CA PHE A 20 4.77 4.41 -7.72
C PHE A 20 4.68 5.83 -7.17
N LEU A 21 4.21 6.75 -8.00
CA LEU A 21 4.01 8.16 -7.66
C LEU A 21 2.52 8.38 -7.37
N LYS A 22 2.18 8.68 -6.12
CA LYS A 22 0.80 8.90 -5.65
C LYS A 22 0.62 10.37 -5.25
N GLY A 23 0.08 11.16 -6.19
CA GLY A 23 -0.03 12.61 -6.04
C GLY A 23 1.33 13.29 -5.89
N ASP A 24 1.35 14.43 -5.21
CA ASP A 24 2.57 15.25 -5.04
C ASP A 24 3.43 14.83 -3.83
N VAL A 25 2.94 13.90 -2.99
CA VAL A 25 3.48 13.70 -1.63
C VAL A 25 4.06 12.29 -1.43
N ALA A 26 3.44 11.24 -1.96
CA ALA A 26 3.82 9.86 -1.65
C ALA A 26 4.52 9.17 -2.83
N THR A 27 5.73 8.68 -2.57
CA THR A 27 6.48 7.84 -3.52
C THR A 27 6.80 6.49 -2.88
N HIS A 28 6.38 5.40 -3.50
CA HIS A 28 6.69 4.05 -3.03
C HIS A 28 7.65 3.37 -3.98
N THR A 29 8.81 2.96 -3.48
CA THR A 29 9.77 2.18 -4.27
C THR A 29 9.39 0.71 -4.25
N TYR A 30 9.38 0.09 -5.42
CA TYR A 30 9.05 -1.31 -5.56
C TYR A 30 10.29 -2.20 -5.35
N TYR A 31 10.19 -3.08 -4.36
CA TYR A 31 11.24 -4.04 -4.01
C TYR A 31 10.81 -5.51 -4.21
N GLY A 32 9.61 -5.74 -4.77
CA GLY A 32 9.09 -7.07 -5.05
C GLY A 32 9.70 -7.72 -6.29
N ASP A 33 9.24 -8.93 -6.60
CA ASP A 33 9.70 -9.70 -7.75
C ASP A 33 9.39 -9.00 -9.08
N ARG A 34 10.32 -8.98 -10.03
CA ARG A 34 10.12 -8.29 -11.32
C ARG A 34 9.25 -9.09 -12.31
N THR A 35 8.16 -9.68 -11.83
CA THR A 35 7.13 -10.36 -12.61
C THR A 35 5.98 -9.41 -12.94
N LYS A 36 5.27 -9.68 -14.04
CA LYS A 36 4.11 -8.87 -14.45
C LYS A 36 3.06 -8.86 -13.34
N GLU A 37 2.78 -10.03 -12.79
CA GLU A 37 1.73 -10.27 -11.81
C GLU A 37 2.01 -9.49 -10.51
N GLU A 38 3.24 -9.53 -10.01
CA GLU A 38 3.56 -8.84 -8.74
C GLU A 38 3.63 -7.32 -8.90
N ILE A 39 4.06 -6.82 -10.06
CA ILE A 39 3.99 -5.37 -10.36
C ILE A 39 2.53 -4.90 -10.41
N ILE A 40 1.63 -5.69 -11.01
CA ILE A 40 0.18 -5.39 -11.00
C ILE A 40 -0.36 -5.41 -9.56
N ASN A 41 -0.03 -6.43 -8.76
CA ASN A 41 -0.47 -6.53 -7.37
C ASN A 41 0.03 -5.36 -6.52
N PHE A 42 1.29 -4.95 -6.70
CA PHE A 42 1.84 -3.76 -6.06
C PHE A 42 1.06 -2.51 -6.43
N ALA A 43 0.83 -2.25 -7.73
CA ALA A 43 0.05 -1.10 -8.18
C ALA A 43 -1.38 -1.09 -7.61
N MET A 44 -2.03 -2.25 -7.56
CA MET A 44 -3.37 -2.41 -6.97
C MET A 44 -3.39 -2.20 -5.44
N ARG A 45 -2.29 -2.53 -4.74
CA ARG A 45 -2.14 -2.23 -3.31
C ARG A 45 -2.06 -0.73 -3.05
N VAL A 46 -1.12 -0.05 -3.70
CA VAL A 46 -0.78 1.35 -3.41
C VAL A 46 -1.74 2.37 -4.04
N SER A 47 -2.47 2.00 -5.10
CA SER A 47 -3.49 2.87 -5.72
C SER A 47 -4.73 3.09 -4.84
N GLY A 48 -5.07 2.13 -3.98
CA GLY A 48 -6.20 2.25 -3.08
C GLY A 48 -5.93 3.17 -1.88
N PRO A 49 -6.94 3.40 -1.02
CA PRO A 49 -6.70 3.99 0.29
C PRO A 49 -5.77 3.06 1.11
N PRO A 50 -4.94 3.62 2.01
CA PRO A 50 -4.09 2.83 2.91
C PRO A 50 -4.86 1.76 3.66
N VAL A 51 -6.05 2.11 4.16
CA VAL A 51 -6.97 1.21 4.84
C VAL A 51 -8.23 1.02 4.00
N LYS A 52 -8.58 -0.23 3.70
CA LYS A 52 -9.78 -0.58 2.92
C LYS A 52 -10.92 -1.00 3.84
N PRO A 53 -12.11 -0.36 3.80
CA PRO A 53 -13.23 -0.79 4.61
C PRO A 53 -13.79 -2.12 4.13
N ILE A 54 -14.06 -3.03 5.06
CA ILE A 54 -14.77 -4.29 4.82
C ILE A 54 -16.24 -4.03 5.13
N THR A 55 -17.05 -3.93 4.08
CA THR A 55 -18.49 -3.63 4.20
C THR A 55 -19.37 -4.87 4.20
N ARG A 56 -18.82 -6.04 3.80
CA ARG A 56 -19.58 -7.29 3.66
C ARG A 56 -18.84 -8.47 4.31
N PRO A 57 -19.56 -9.37 5.01
CA PRO A 57 -18.96 -10.55 5.63
C PRO A 57 -18.39 -11.53 4.60
N ASP A 58 -19.02 -11.70 3.43
CA ASP A 58 -18.51 -12.56 2.34
C ASP A 58 -17.12 -12.12 1.84
N SER A 59 -16.78 -10.85 2.02
CA SER A 59 -15.48 -10.29 1.65
C SER A 59 -14.36 -10.74 2.61
N LEU A 60 -14.67 -11.10 3.86
CA LEU A 60 -13.67 -11.61 4.80
C LEU A 60 -13.15 -12.99 4.42
N ASP A 61 -14.03 -13.90 4.01
CA ASP A 61 -13.62 -15.26 3.67
C ASP A 61 -12.79 -15.26 2.37
N THR A 62 -13.21 -14.44 1.40
CA THR A 62 -12.42 -14.21 0.19
C THR A 62 -11.05 -13.60 0.51
N LEU A 63 -11.02 -12.66 1.47
CA LEU A 63 -9.80 -11.98 1.89
C LEU A 63 -8.82 -12.95 2.57
N LYS A 64 -9.30 -13.79 3.48
CA LYS A 64 -8.51 -14.83 4.15
C LYS A 64 -7.89 -15.81 3.17
N ASN A 65 -8.63 -16.16 2.12
CA ASN A 65 -8.16 -17.11 1.10
C ASN A 65 -7.15 -16.48 0.13
N SER A 66 -7.23 -15.17 -0.09
CA SER A 66 -6.40 -14.47 -1.08
C SER A 66 -5.10 -13.91 -0.49
N ASN A 67 -5.12 -13.50 0.78
CA ASN A 67 -4.00 -12.84 1.45
C ASN A 67 -3.69 -13.53 2.78
N PRO A 68 -2.56 -14.27 2.91
CA PRO A 68 -2.24 -14.99 4.14
C PRO A 68 -1.86 -14.06 5.31
N LEU A 69 -1.48 -12.81 5.01
CA LEU A 69 -1.16 -11.79 6.01
C LEU A 69 -1.89 -10.49 5.67
N PHE A 70 -2.73 -10.04 6.60
CA PHE A 70 -3.41 -8.76 6.56
C PHE A 70 -3.67 -8.27 7.98
N PHE A 71 -3.91 -6.97 8.11
CA PHE A 71 -4.21 -6.32 9.38
C PHE A 71 -5.63 -5.77 9.31
N VAL A 72 -6.35 -5.84 10.43
CA VAL A 72 -7.72 -5.31 10.53
C VAL A 72 -7.84 -4.43 11.76
N TYR A 73 -8.38 -3.24 11.57
CA TYR A 73 -8.86 -2.37 12.64
C TYR A 73 -10.36 -2.57 12.84
N VAL A 74 -10.79 -2.69 14.10
CA VAL A 74 -12.21 -2.81 14.47
C VAL A 74 -12.53 -1.71 15.47
N GLY A 75 -13.46 -0.83 15.12
CA GLY A 75 -13.85 0.30 15.95
C GLY A 75 -14.22 1.53 15.13
N GLU A 76 -14.52 2.62 15.84
CA GLU A 76 -14.82 3.92 15.25
C GLU A 76 -13.61 4.51 14.53
N TYR A 77 -13.83 5.28 13.47
CA TYR A 77 -12.75 5.88 12.68
C TYR A 77 -12.27 7.21 13.30
N GLU A 78 -12.08 7.20 14.62
CA GLU A 78 -11.67 8.36 15.39
C GLU A 78 -10.77 7.99 16.57
N GLY A 79 -10.01 8.98 17.03
CA GLY A 79 -9.12 8.86 18.17
C GLY A 79 -7.74 8.29 17.84
N PRO A 80 -6.85 8.24 18.85
CA PRO A 80 -5.41 8.04 18.65
C PRO A 80 -5.06 6.66 18.10
N LEU A 81 -5.87 5.64 18.39
CA LEU A 81 -5.64 4.29 17.88
C LEU A 81 -5.90 4.20 16.37
N TRP A 82 -6.99 4.81 15.89
CA TRP A 82 -7.29 4.88 14.46
C TRP A 82 -6.24 5.69 13.71
N GLU A 83 -5.87 6.86 14.22
CA GLU A 83 -4.84 7.72 13.62
C GLU A 83 -3.50 6.99 13.49
N THR A 84 -3.07 6.32 14.56
CA THR A 84 -1.82 5.53 14.57
C THR A 84 -1.91 4.36 13.58
N TYR A 85 -3.04 3.64 13.56
CA TYR A 85 -3.26 2.54 12.64
C TYR A 85 -3.22 3.02 11.17
N TYR A 86 -3.86 4.15 10.87
CA TYR A 86 -3.88 4.73 9.53
C TYR A 86 -2.49 5.16 9.06
N GLN A 87 -1.71 5.81 9.93
CA GLN A 87 -0.32 6.19 9.62
C GLN A 87 0.58 4.98 9.34
N VAL A 88 0.44 3.92 10.14
CA VAL A 88 1.13 2.65 9.91
C VAL A 88 0.69 2.05 8.58
N ALA A 89 -0.62 2.03 8.29
CA ALA A 89 -1.15 1.54 7.03
C ALA A 89 -0.60 2.32 5.83
N GLU A 90 -0.48 3.65 5.92
CA GLU A 90 0.08 4.50 4.86
C GLU A 90 1.56 4.19 4.60
N THR A 91 2.33 3.98 5.66
CA THR A 91 3.75 3.65 5.55
C THR A 91 3.98 2.25 4.97
N PHE A 92 3.19 1.27 5.40
CA PHE A 92 3.37 -0.14 5.06
C PHE A 92 2.44 -0.65 3.95
N GLN A 93 1.64 0.23 3.33
CA GLN A 93 0.75 -0.07 2.20
C GLN A 93 1.44 -0.88 1.08
N PRO A 94 2.72 -0.63 0.72
CA PRO A 94 3.43 -1.42 -0.28
C PRO A 94 3.65 -2.89 0.10
N HIS A 95 3.69 -3.18 1.40
CA HIS A 95 4.16 -4.45 1.95
C HIS A 95 3.02 -5.33 2.46
N GLY A 96 1.89 -4.75 2.85
CA GLY A 96 0.78 -5.48 3.43
C GLY A 96 -0.58 -4.89 3.06
N PHE A 97 -1.63 -5.62 3.42
CA PHE A 97 -3.00 -5.17 3.27
C PHE A 97 -3.59 -4.77 4.62
N PHE A 98 -4.19 -3.58 4.67
CA PHE A 98 -4.82 -3.03 5.86
C PHE A 98 -6.30 -2.81 5.60
N TYR A 99 -7.11 -3.19 6.58
CA TYR A 99 -8.56 -3.13 6.48
C TYR A 99 -9.17 -2.53 7.72
N SER A 100 -10.39 -2.01 7.59
CA SER A 100 -11.19 -1.55 8.72
C SER A 100 -12.57 -2.18 8.71
N VAL A 101 -13.12 -2.40 9.89
CA VAL A 101 -14.49 -2.84 10.12
C VAL A 101 -15.10 -1.84 11.09
N SER A 102 -16.18 -1.18 10.67
CA SER A 102 -17.02 -0.39 11.58
C SER A 102 -17.72 -1.35 12.56
N PRO A 103 -17.90 -0.97 13.83
CA PRO A 103 -18.72 -1.75 14.76
C PRO A 103 -20.15 -1.95 14.27
#